data_AF-A0A965LAS5-F1
#
_entry.id   AF-A0A965LAS5-F1
#
_cell.length_a   1.000
_cell.length_b   1.000
_cell.length_c   1.000
_cell.angle_alpha   90.00
_cell.angle_beta   90.00
_cell.angle_gamma   90.00
#
_symmetry.space_group_name_H-M   'P 1'
#
loop_
_entity.id
_entity.type
_entity.pdbx_description
1 polymer ?
#
loop_
_entity_poly.entity_id
_entity_poly.type
_entity_poly.pdbx_seq_one_letter_code
_entity_poly.pdbx_strand_id
1 'polypeptide(L)'
;MASESWQKKAGKNPKGGLNEKGRKSYERANPGSDLKAPVKSGDNPRRASFLARMGNMPGPERKPNGEPTRLLLSLQAWGASSKADAKKKAAAMSKRLKAKKGKK
;
A
#
# COMPACT_ATOMS: atom_id res chain seq x y z
N MET A 1 17.81 -21.97 5.48
CA MET A 1 16.68 -21.54 4.62
C MET A 1 17.14 -20.36 3.76
N ALA A 2 17.20 -20.50 2.44
CA ALA A 2 17.50 -19.37 1.56
C ALA A 2 16.41 -18.30 1.75
N SER A 3 16.76 -17.06 2.11
CA SER A 3 15.70 -16.07 2.37
C SER A 3 14.92 -15.78 1.09
N GLU A 4 13.60 -15.79 1.23
CA GLU A 4 12.65 -15.63 0.14
C GLU A 4 12.85 -14.30 -0.60
N SER A 5 12.59 -14.28 -1.91
CA SER A 5 12.79 -13.08 -2.73
C SER A 5 11.97 -11.89 -2.22
N TRP A 6 10.82 -12.12 -1.60
CA TRP A 6 9.97 -11.07 -1.00
C TRP A 6 10.61 -10.33 0.18
N GLN A 7 11.54 -10.96 0.89
CA GLN A 7 12.30 -10.33 1.98
C GLN A 7 13.54 -9.60 1.47
N LYS A 8 14.14 -10.11 0.39
CA LYS A 8 15.36 -9.56 -0.25
C LYS A 8 15.08 -8.30 -1.07
N LYS A 9 16.15 -7.56 -1.39
CA LYS A 9 16.10 -6.40 -2.30
C LYS A 9 15.49 -6.76 -3.66
N ALA A 10 15.76 -7.98 -4.15
CA ALA A 10 15.26 -8.48 -5.44
C ALA A 10 13.72 -8.50 -5.56
N GLY A 11 12.97 -8.67 -4.48
CA GLY A 11 11.50 -8.64 -4.49
C GLY A 11 10.89 -7.27 -4.17
N LYS A 12 11.70 -6.27 -3.80
CA LYS A 12 11.23 -4.93 -3.44
C LYS A 12 11.22 -4.03 -4.68
N ASN A 13 10.13 -3.29 -4.88
CA ASN A 13 10.08 -2.26 -5.91
C ASN A 13 10.62 -0.93 -5.34
N PRO A 14 11.59 -0.25 -5.99
CA PRO A 14 12.12 1.03 -5.53
C PRO A 14 11.04 2.12 -5.44
N LYS A 15 9.97 2.03 -6.23
CA LYS A 15 8.83 2.97 -6.22
C LYS A 15 7.75 2.67 -5.18
N GLY A 16 7.93 1.68 -4.30
CA GLY A 16 6.93 1.30 -3.29
C GLY A 16 6.43 -0.14 -3.39
N GLY A 17 6.07 -0.77 -2.27
CA GLY A 17 5.61 -2.17 -2.21
C GLY A 17 6.57 -3.26 -2.75
N LEU A 18 6.04 -4.47 -2.93
CA LEU A 18 6.73 -5.57 -3.61
C LEU A 18 6.56 -5.48 -5.13
N ASN A 19 7.57 -5.93 -5.88
CA ASN A 19 7.44 -6.17 -7.31
C ASN A 19 6.76 -7.53 -7.57
N GLU A 20 6.52 -7.87 -8.83
CA GLU A 20 5.85 -9.12 -9.19
C GLU A 20 6.58 -10.37 -8.67
N LYS A 21 7.91 -10.41 -8.78
CA LYS A 21 8.73 -11.52 -8.25
C LYS A 21 8.59 -11.65 -6.73
N GLY A 22 8.56 -10.52 -6.04
CA GLY A 22 8.32 -10.46 -4.59
C GLY A 22 6.93 -10.96 -4.23
N ARG A 23 5.88 -10.57 -4.96
CA ARG A 23 4.52 -11.07 -4.68
C ARG A 23 4.40 -12.57 -4.93
N LYS A 24 4.93 -13.07 -6.05
CA LYS A 24 4.95 -14.52 -6.36
C LYS A 24 5.74 -15.33 -5.34
N SER A 25 6.88 -14.81 -4.86
CA SER A 25 7.66 -15.44 -3.79
C SER A 25 6.90 -15.42 -2.47
N TYR A 26 6.19 -14.34 -2.14
CA TYR A 26 5.34 -14.29 -0.96
C TYR A 26 4.22 -15.33 -1.02
N GLU A 27 3.52 -15.46 -2.16
CA GLU A 27 2.44 -16.43 -2.35
C GLU A 27 2.95 -17.87 -2.26
N ARG A 28 4.12 -18.16 -2.85
CA ARG A 28 4.77 -19.48 -2.73
C ARG A 28 5.10 -19.82 -1.29
N ALA A 29 5.59 -18.84 -0.52
CA ALA A 29 5.93 -19.02 0.90
C ALA A 29 4.70 -19.06 1.81
N ASN A 30 3.54 -18.59 1.35
CA ASN A 30 2.29 -18.51 2.11
C ASN A 30 1.14 -19.11 1.29
N PRO A 31 1.03 -20.45 1.22
CA PRO A 31 -0.01 -21.13 0.46
C PRO A 31 -1.42 -20.62 0.83
N GLY A 32 -2.25 -20.36 -0.18
CA GLY A 32 -3.59 -19.80 0.01
C GLY A 32 -3.67 -18.27 0.11
N SER A 33 -2.53 -17.57 0.07
CA SER A 33 -2.54 -16.11 -0.07
C SER A 33 -2.73 -15.66 -1.52
N ASP A 34 -3.38 -14.50 -1.69
CA ASP A 34 -3.60 -13.82 -2.99
C ASP A 34 -3.14 -12.36 -2.85
N LEU A 35 -1.82 -12.16 -2.96
CA LEU A 35 -1.21 -10.87 -2.71
C LEU A 35 -1.34 -10.00 -3.96
N LYS A 36 -2.44 -9.25 -4.01
CA LYS A 36 -2.74 -8.36 -5.12
C LYS A 36 -1.84 -7.12 -5.19
N ALA A 37 -1.71 -6.58 -6.40
CA ALA A 37 -1.02 -5.32 -6.66
C ALA A 37 -1.70 -4.09 -6.00
N PRO A 38 -0.94 -3.00 -5.76
CA PRO A 38 -1.50 -1.71 -5.36
C PRO A 38 -2.55 -1.18 -6.33
N VAL A 39 -3.58 -0.51 -5.80
CA VAL A 39 -4.59 0.18 -6.60
C VAL A 39 -4.37 1.68 -6.48
N LYS A 40 -4.13 2.37 -7.60
CA LYS A 40 -3.72 3.79 -7.61
C LYS A 40 -4.90 4.77 -7.63
N SER A 41 -6.02 4.39 -8.23
CA SER A 41 -7.16 5.27 -8.50
C SER A 41 -8.51 4.61 -8.21
N GLY A 42 -9.58 5.41 -8.24
CA GLY A 42 -10.94 4.97 -7.99
C GLY A 42 -11.28 4.75 -6.50
N ASP A 43 -12.56 4.50 -6.27
CA ASP A 43 -13.12 4.16 -4.97
C ASP A 43 -13.08 2.63 -4.78
N ASN A 44 -11.88 2.11 -4.49
CA ASN A 44 -11.67 0.69 -4.21
C ASN A 44 -11.58 0.45 -2.69
N PRO A 45 -12.35 -0.48 -2.11
CA PRO A 45 -12.29 -0.80 -0.68
C PRO A 45 -10.88 -1.13 -0.18
N ARG A 46 -10.07 -1.89 -0.95
CA ARG A 46 -8.67 -2.21 -0.59
C ARG A 46 -7.82 -0.95 -0.49
N ARG A 47 -8.02 -0.01 -1.41
CA ARG A 47 -7.30 1.26 -1.43
C ARG A 47 -7.69 2.12 -0.22
N ALA A 48 -8.98 2.21 0.08
CA ALA A 48 -9.47 2.94 1.25
C ALA A 48 -8.87 2.38 2.55
N SER A 49 -8.92 1.06 2.73
CA SER A 49 -8.35 0.40 3.92
C SER A 49 -6.83 0.56 4.01
N PHE A 50 -6.11 0.38 2.91
CA PHE A 50 -4.65 0.52 2.91
C PHE A 50 -4.22 1.96 3.25
N LEU A 51 -4.82 2.97 2.60
CA LEU A 51 -4.49 4.37 2.85
C LEU A 51 -4.87 4.81 4.27
N ALA A 52 -5.98 4.31 4.83
CA ALA A 52 -6.36 4.57 6.22
C ALA A 52 -5.32 4.03 7.21
N ARG A 53 -4.85 2.80 7.00
CA ARG A 53 -3.85 2.15 7.87
C ARG A 53 -2.49 2.83 7.75
N MET A 54 -1.98 2.94 6.53
CA MET A 54 -0.64 3.48 6.29
C MET A 54 -0.55 4.99 6.53
N GLY A 55 -1.64 5.74 6.33
CA GLY A 55 -1.70 7.16 6.67
C GLY A 55 -1.55 7.42 8.18
N ASN A 56 -1.96 6.47 9.03
CA ASN A 56 -1.83 6.55 10.50
C ASN A 56 -0.61 5.82 11.06
N MET A 57 0.21 5.20 10.21
CA MET A 57 1.44 4.52 10.65
C MET A 57 2.39 5.53 11.31
N PRO A 58 3.02 5.22 12.46
CA PRO A 58 4.07 6.08 13.05
C PRO A 58 5.29 6.22 12.12
N GLY A 59 6.13 7.23 12.41
CA GLY A 59 7.38 7.48 11.69
C GLY A 59 7.32 8.60 10.64
N PRO A 60 8.45 9.04 10.08
CA PRO A 60 8.49 10.15 9.14
C PRO A 60 8.19 9.73 7.70
N GLU A 61 7.67 10.67 6.90
CA GLU A 61 7.44 10.46 5.46
C GLU A 61 8.72 10.61 4.63
N ARG A 62 9.66 11.41 5.13
CA ARG A 62 10.96 11.66 4.52
C ARG A 62 12.06 11.39 5.51
N LYS A 63 13.20 10.94 5.01
CA LYS A 63 14.44 10.82 5.77
C LYS A 63 15.04 12.23 6.01
N PRO A 64 16.04 12.38 6.90
CA PRO A 64 16.74 13.65 7.10
C PRO A 64 17.35 14.24 5.82
N ASN A 65 17.75 13.40 4.87
CA ASN A 65 18.27 13.80 3.55
C ASN A 65 17.18 14.20 2.54
N GLY A 66 15.92 14.31 2.95
CA GLY A 66 14.79 14.71 2.09
C GLY A 66 14.20 13.59 1.22
N GLU A 67 14.85 12.43 1.11
CA GLU A 67 14.34 11.30 0.35
C GLU A 67 13.05 10.72 0.96
N PRO A 68 12.12 10.22 0.13
CA PRO A 68 10.93 9.55 0.63
C PRO A 68 11.29 8.27 1.40
N THR A 69 10.67 8.07 2.56
CA THR A 69 10.79 6.79 3.28
C THR A 69 10.03 5.70 2.56
N ARG A 70 10.25 4.44 2.97
CA ARG A 70 9.51 3.30 2.42
C ARG A 70 8.00 3.41 2.64
N LEU A 71 7.60 4.09 3.71
CA LEU A 71 6.23 4.44 4.04
C LEU A 71 5.65 5.39 2.98
N LEU A 72 6.31 6.52 2.70
CA LEU A 72 5.85 7.46 1.68
C LEU A 72 5.80 6.83 0.29
N LEU A 73 6.83 6.07 -0.11
CA LEU A 73 6.84 5.32 -1.37
C LEU A 73 5.64 4.35 -1.47
N SER A 74 5.29 3.69 -0.37
CA SER A 74 4.10 2.82 -0.34
C SER A 74 2.80 3.60 -0.52
N LEU A 75 2.65 4.77 0.11
CA LEU A 75 1.49 5.63 -0.08
C LEU A 75 1.37 6.11 -1.53
N GLN A 76 2.48 6.51 -2.15
CA GLN A 76 2.55 6.94 -3.55
C GLN A 76 2.19 5.84 -4.54
N ALA A 77 2.60 4.59 -4.26
CA ALA A 77 2.18 3.42 -5.04
C ALA A 77 0.66 3.21 -5.01
N TRP A 78 0.00 3.59 -3.91
CA TRP A 78 -1.46 3.52 -3.73
C TRP A 78 -2.19 4.85 -4.05
N GLY A 79 -1.46 5.81 -4.65
CA GLY A 79 -2.02 7.06 -5.16
C GLY A 79 -2.23 8.15 -4.13
N ALA A 80 -1.49 8.14 -3.02
CA ALA A 80 -1.43 9.24 -2.06
C ALA A 80 -0.05 9.91 -2.05
N SER A 81 -0.01 11.23 -1.97
CA SER A 81 1.25 12.02 -1.97
C SER A 81 1.83 12.24 -0.58
N SER A 82 1.05 12.01 0.48
CA SER A 82 1.46 12.11 1.88
C SER A 82 0.51 11.32 2.78
N LYS A 83 0.82 11.24 4.08
CA LYS A 83 -0.01 10.68 5.15
C LYS A 83 -1.30 11.46 5.30
N ALA A 84 -1.21 12.79 5.29
CA ALA A 84 -2.39 13.64 5.37
C ALA A 84 -3.31 13.42 4.17
N ASP A 85 -2.74 13.36 2.96
CA ASP A 85 -3.50 13.05 1.74
C ASP A 85 -4.08 11.63 1.76
N ALA A 86 -3.34 10.64 2.26
CA ALA A 86 -3.80 9.27 2.43
C ALA A 86 -5.02 9.20 3.36
N LYS A 87 -4.96 9.86 4.53
CA LYS A 87 -6.09 9.93 5.48
C LYS A 87 -7.30 10.60 4.84
N LYS A 88 -7.12 11.74 4.17
CA LYS A 88 -8.20 12.47 3.48
C LYS A 88 -8.87 11.62 2.42
N LYS A 89 -8.08 11.00 1.54
CA LYS A 89 -8.57 10.10 0.48
C LYS A 89 -9.29 8.88 1.06
N ALA A 90 -8.73 8.27 2.10
CA ALA A 90 -9.35 7.12 2.76
C ALA A 90 -10.72 7.47 3.37
N ALA A 91 -10.84 8.61 4.05
CA ALA A 91 -12.10 9.07 4.63
C ALA A 91 -13.15 9.34 3.54
N ALA A 92 -12.77 10.05 2.47
CA ALA A 92 -13.66 10.35 1.34
C ALA A 92 -14.16 9.07 0.64
N MET A 93 -13.25 8.15 0.30
CA MET A 93 -13.62 6.86 -0.29
C MET A 93 -14.52 6.05 0.64
N SER A 94 -14.22 5.99 1.93
CA SER A 94 -15.02 5.24 2.90
C SER A 94 -16.46 5.77 2.99
N LYS A 95 -16.65 7.09 2.95
CA LYS A 95 -17.98 7.72 2.90
C LYS A 95 -18.74 7.31 1.64
N ARG A 96 -18.11 7.40 0.47
CA ARG A 96 -18.73 7.04 -0.82
C ARG A 96 -19.07 5.54 -0.91
N LEU A 97 -18.16 4.69 -0.45
CA LEU A 97 -18.36 3.24 -0.42
C LEU A 97 -19.50 2.84 0.52
N LYS A 98 -19.60 3.45 1.70
CA LYS A 98 -20.73 3.25 2.62
C LYS A 98 -22.06 3.70 1.99
N ALA A 99 -22.08 4.89 1.38
CA ALA A 99 -23.26 5.40 0.69
C ALA A 99 -23.71 4.50 -0.46
N LYS A 100 -22.76 3.92 -1.22
CA LYS A 100 -23.07 2.96 -2.30
C LYS A 100 -23.61 1.64 -1.77
N LYS A 101 -23.11 1.16 -0.62
CA LYS A 101 -23.60 -0.08 0.02
C LYS A 101 -25.02 0.08 0.58
N GLY A 102 -25.37 1.24 1.15
CA GLY A 102 -26.71 1.49 1.69
C GLY A 102 -27.79 1.79 0.64
N LYS A 103 -27.42 1.96 -0.63
CA LYS A 103 -28.35 2.09 -1.77
C LYS A 103 -28.62 0.77 -2.50
N LYS A 104 -27.99 -0.31 -2.05
CA LYS A 104 -28.12 -1.65 -2.63
C LYS A 104 -28.89 -2.54 -1.66
#